data_AF-A0A096NFD0-F1
#
_entry.id   AF-A0A096NFD0-F1
#
_cell.length_a   1.000
_cell.length_b   1.000
_cell.length_c   1.000
_cell.angle_alpha   90.00
_cell.angle_beta   90.00
_cell.angle_gamma   90.00
#
_symmetry.space_group_name_H-M   'P 1'
#
loop_
_entity.id
_entity.type
_entity.pdbx_description
1 polymer ?
#
loop_
_entity_poly.entity_id
_entity_poly.type
_entity_poly.pdbx_seq_one_letter_code
_entity_poly.pdbx_strand_id
1 'polypeptide(L)'
;MDSYNVPESTPSASSRPEDYFVGATPLQKRLESIRKQTSFIPTPPRRKVPQCSQLQEDVDPQKVAFLLHKQWTLYSLTPLYKFSYSNLKEYSRLLNAFIVAEKQKGLAVEVGEDFNIKVIFSTLLGMKGTQRDPEAFLVQILSKSQLPSENREGKVLWTGWFCCVFGDSLLETVSEDFTCLPLFLANGAESNTAIIGTWFQKTFDCYFSPLTINAFNLSWMAAMWTACKVDHYVATTEFLWSVPCSPQSLDISYAIHPEDAKALWDSIHKTPGEVTQEEVDLFMDCLYSHFHRHFKIHLSATRLVRVSTSVASAHTDGKIKILCHKYLIGVLAYLTELAVFQIE
;
A
#
# COMPACT_ATOMS: atom_id res chain seq x y z
N MET A 1 -28.03 -48.84 77.45
CA MET A 1 -29.14 -47.89 77.64
C MET A 1 -29.02 -46.82 76.57
N ASP A 2 -29.68 -47.10 75.45
CA ASP A 2 -30.52 -46.22 74.62
C ASP A 2 -30.19 -44.73 74.41
N SER A 3 -30.00 -44.45 73.11
CA SER A 3 -30.69 -43.44 72.30
C SER A 3 -30.00 -42.11 71.94
N TYR A 4 -29.51 -42.11 70.70
CA TYR A 4 -29.70 -41.13 69.60
C TYR A 4 -29.86 -39.64 69.92
N ASN A 5 -28.97 -38.82 69.34
CA ASN A 5 -29.34 -37.92 68.23
C ASN A 5 -28.09 -37.36 67.50
N VAL A 6 -28.18 -37.37 66.17
CA VAL A 6 -27.29 -36.73 65.17
C VAL A 6 -28.10 -35.54 64.63
N PRO A 7 -27.52 -34.34 64.41
CA PRO A 7 -26.80 -33.98 63.17
C PRO A 7 -25.59 -33.07 63.48
N GLU A 8 -24.68 -32.67 62.60
CA GLU A 8 -24.54 -32.69 61.16
C GLU A 8 -23.03 -32.53 60.87
N SER A 9 -22.58 -33.12 59.77
CA SER A 9 -21.20 -33.13 59.29
C SER A 9 -20.58 -31.74 59.08
N THR A 10 -19.48 -31.46 59.77
CA THR A 10 -18.45 -30.50 59.34
C THR A 10 -17.26 -31.27 58.81
N PRO A 11 -16.75 -30.91 57.62
CA PRO A 11 -15.30 -30.96 57.48
C PRO A 11 -14.72 -29.71 56.83
N SER A 12 -13.64 -29.28 57.48
CA SER A 12 -12.37 -28.80 56.90
C SER A 12 -12.37 -27.56 56.00
N ALA A 13 -11.65 -26.56 56.50
CA ALA A 13 -11.12 -25.41 55.81
C ALA A 13 -10.47 -25.74 54.44
N SER A 14 -10.84 -24.95 53.45
CA SER A 14 -10.04 -24.65 52.26
C SER A 14 -10.40 -23.23 51.82
N SER A 15 -9.67 -22.24 52.34
CA SER A 15 -9.78 -20.84 51.94
C SER A 15 -9.33 -20.68 50.49
N ARG A 16 -10.26 -20.26 49.63
CA ARG A 16 -9.99 -19.79 48.25
C ARG A 16 -9.17 -18.50 48.29
N PRO A 17 -8.16 -18.30 47.41
CA PRO A 17 -7.62 -16.97 47.20
C PRO A 17 -8.62 -16.16 46.38
N GLU A 18 -8.97 -14.97 46.87
CA GLU A 18 -9.69 -13.95 46.09
C GLU A 18 -8.78 -13.46 44.96
N ASP A 19 -9.24 -13.62 43.72
CA ASP A 19 -8.62 -13.02 42.54
C ASP A 19 -8.78 -11.50 42.60
N TYR A 20 -7.70 -10.82 42.98
CA TYR A 20 -7.56 -9.38 42.75
C TYR A 20 -7.46 -9.13 41.25
N PHE A 21 -8.57 -8.69 40.65
CA PHE A 21 -8.56 -8.04 39.34
C PHE A 21 -7.71 -6.77 39.43
N VAL A 22 -6.46 -6.87 38.97
CA VAL A 22 -5.61 -5.69 38.74
C VAL A 22 -6.21 -4.93 37.55
N GLY A 23 -6.91 -3.84 37.87
CA GLY A 23 -7.46 -2.93 36.88
C GLY A 23 -6.35 -2.37 35.98
N ALA A 24 -6.64 -2.30 34.67
CA ALA A 24 -5.72 -1.77 33.66
C ALA A 24 -5.12 -0.42 34.09
N THR A 25 -3.80 -0.31 33.99
CA THR A 25 -3.06 0.89 34.40
C THR A 25 -3.48 2.11 33.56
N PRO A 26 -3.37 3.34 34.08
CA PRO A 26 -3.73 4.56 33.35
C PRO A 26 -3.03 4.68 31.98
N LEU A 27 -1.83 4.13 31.84
CA LEU A 27 -1.09 4.07 30.56
C LEU A 27 -1.72 3.11 29.55
N GLN A 28 -2.24 1.97 30.01
CA GLN A 28 -2.93 0.98 29.20
C GLN A 28 -4.26 1.53 28.66
N LYS A 29 -5.02 2.22 29.51
CA LYS A 29 -6.23 2.95 29.10
C LYS A 29 -5.93 4.08 28.11
N ARG A 30 -4.78 4.74 28.23
CA ARG A 30 -4.34 5.79 27.29
C ARG A 30 -3.91 5.22 25.94
N LEU A 31 -3.24 4.07 25.91
CA LEU A 31 -2.89 3.35 24.68
C LEU A 31 -4.14 2.82 23.97
N GLU A 32 -5.10 2.28 24.70
CA GLU A 32 -6.41 1.85 24.15
C GLU A 32 -7.25 3.03 23.65
N SER A 33 -7.18 4.18 24.33
CA SER A 33 -7.85 5.42 23.90
C SER A 33 -7.26 5.98 22.61
N ILE A 34 -5.94 5.93 22.43
CA ILE A 34 -5.29 6.35 21.18
C ILE A 34 -5.69 5.41 20.03
N ARG A 35 -5.89 4.11 20.31
CA ARG A 35 -6.34 3.12 19.33
C ARG A 35 -7.78 3.34 18.84
N LYS A 36 -8.62 4.01 19.64
CA LYS A 36 -10.03 4.30 19.34
C LYS A 36 -10.26 5.66 18.66
N GLN A 37 -9.23 6.50 18.57
CA GLN A 37 -9.35 7.88 18.06
C GLN A 37 -8.88 8.01 16.61
N THR A 38 -9.19 7.01 15.79
CA THR A 38 -9.10 7.09 14.34
C THR A 38 -10.51 6.88 13.82
N SER A 39 -11.05 7.90 13.15
CA SER A 39 -12.35 7.86 12.48
C SER A 39 -12.26 6.83 11.35
N PHE A 40 -12.54 5.58 11.68
CA PHE A 40 -12.56 4.50 10.71
C PHE A 40 -13.93 4.45 10.06
N ILE A 41 -13.97 4.76 8.77
CA ILE A 41 -14.95 4.17 7.86
C ILE A 41 -14.79 2.64 8.00
N PRO A 42 -15.87 1.86 8.14
CA PRO A 42 -15.76 0.41 8.28
C PRO A 42 -15.08 -0.19 7.04
N THR A 43 -13.84 -0.66 7.20
CA THR A 43 -13.22 -1.48 6.16
C THR A 43 -13.95 -2.82 6.10
N PRO A 44 -14.16 -3.40 4.91
CA PRO A 44 -14.97 -4.59 4.78
C PRO A 44 -14.32 -5.75 5.57
N PRO A 45 -15.09 -6.52 6.35
CA PRO A 45 -14.56 -7.61 7.18
C PRO A 45 -14.01 -8.78 6.34
N ARG A 46 -14.25 -8.73 5.03
CA ARG A 46 -13.85 -9.75 4.05
C ARG A 46 -13.40 -9.07 2.78
N ARG A 47 -12.31 -9.58 2.19
CA ARG A 47 -11.83 -9.16 0.88
C ARG A 47 -11.74 -10.34 -0.04
N LYS A 48 -12.25 -10.16 -1.26
CA LYS A 48 -12.02 -11.12 -2.34
C LYS A 48 -10.61 -10.90 -2.86
N VAL A 49 -9.85 -11.98 -3.01
CA VAL A 49 -8.56 -11.92 -3.70
C VAL A 49 -8.86 -11.83 -5.19
N PRO A 50 -8.49 -10.73 -5.88
CA PRO A 50 -8.72 -10.63 -7.32
C PRO A 50 -8.01 -11.79 -8.01
N GLN A 51 -8.77 -12.67 -8.67
CA GLN A 51 -8.17 -13.64 -9.56
C GLN A 51 -7.60 -12.86 -10.74
N CYS A 52 -6.33 -13.09 -11.07
CA CYS A 52 -5.69 -12.52 -12.25
C CYS A 52 -6.43 -13.08 -13.47
N SER A 53 -7.45 -12.37 -13.95
CA SER A 53 -8.37 -12.83 -14.98
C SER A 53 -7.88 -12.45 -16.37
N GLN A 54 -8.44 -13.13 -17.38
CA GLN A 54 -8.09 -13.17 -18.80
C GLN A 54 -8.00 -11.82 -19.56
N LEU A 55 -8.14 -10.68 -18.89
CA LEU A 55 -8.03 -9.34 -19.51
C LEU A 55 -6.58 -8.88 -19.78
N GLN A 56 -5.60 -9.70 -19.41
CA GLN A 56 -4.18 -9.38 -19.52
C GLN A 56 -3.57 -9.61 -20.93
N GLU A 57 -4.40 -10.00 -21.91
CA GLU A 57 -3.95 -10.41 -23.26
C GLU A 57 -3.21 -9.31 -24.04
N ASP A 58 -3.42 -8.03 -23.72
CA ASP A 58 -2.80 -6.88 -24.40
C ASP A 58 -1.66 -6.19 -23.62
N VAL A 59 -1.18 -6.81 -22.54
CA VAL A 59 -0.15 -6.20 -21.69
C VAL A 59 1.24 -6.33 -22.31
N ASP A 60 1.85 -5.20 -22.68
CA ASP A 60 3.23 -5.13 -23.17
C ASP A 60 4.22 -5.58 -22.06
N PRO A 61 4.93 -6.71 -22.24
CA PRO A 61 5.85 -7.24 -21.24
C PRO A 61 6.99 -6.28 -20.88
N GLN A 62 7.43 -5.46 -21.84
CA GLN A 62 8.52 -4.50 -21.60
C GLN A 62 8.06 -3.37 -20.68
N LYS A 63 6.83 -2.89 -20.87
CA LYS A 63 6.25 -1.87 -19.98
C LYS A 63 6.01 -2.42 -18.58
N VAL A 64 5.54 -3.65 -18.44
CA VAL A 64 5.39 -4.27 -17.11
C VAL A 64 6.74 -4.44 -16.42
N ALA A 65 7.74 -4.97 -17.12
CA ALA A 65 9.09 -5.11 -16.57
C ALA A 65 9.66 -3.75 -16.12
N PHE A 66 9.36 -2.67 -16.85
CA PHE A 66 9.73 -1.32 -16.44
C PHE A 66 9.04 -0.88 -15.13
N LEU A 67 7.81 -1.30 -14.86
CA LEU A 67 7.08 -0.89 -13.65
C LEU A 67 7.52 -1.64 -12.38
N LEU A 68 8.00 -2.87 -12.54
CA LEU A 68 8.46 -3.71 -11.45
C LEU A 68 9.80 -3.24 -10.89
N HIS A 69 10.08 -3.64 -9.64
CA HIS A 69 11.33 -3.39 -8.90
C HIS A 69 11.67 -1.90 -8.67
N LYS A 70 10.81 -0.98 -9.10
CA LYS A 70 10.89 0.45 -8.77
C LYS A 70 10.27 0.71 -7.40
N GLN A 71 10.85 1.68 -6.70
CA GLN A 71 10.23 2.24 -5.49
C GLN A 71 9.30 3.38 -5.90
N TRP A 72 8.01 3.15 -5.69
CA TRP A 72 6.94 4.11 -5.93
C TRP A 72 6.59 4.82 -4.63
N THR A 73 6.21 6.09 -4.75
CA THR A 73 5.56 6.87 -3.70
C THR A 73 4.10 7.02 -4.08
N LEU A 74 3.21 6.65 -3.16
CA LEU A 74 1.77 6.57 -3.40
C LEU A 74 1.04 7.87 -3.07
N TYR A 75 0.06 8.18 -3.89
CA TYR A 75 -0.88 9.27 -3.67
C TYR A 75 -2.29 8.82 -4.07
N SER A 76 -3.30 9.34 -3.38
CA SER A 76 -4.66 9.37 -3.88
C SER A 76 -4.89 10.60 -4.75
N LEU A 77 -5.77 10.47 -5.73
CA LEU A 77 -6.04 11.49 -6.74
C LEU A 77 -7.55 11.63 -6.95
N THR A 78 -8.12 12.81 -6.75
CA THR A 78 -9.54 13.03 -7.10
C THR A 78 -9.75 12.93 -8.62
N PRO A 79 -10.96 12.61 -9.10
CA PRO A 79 -11.24 12.52 -10.53
C PRO A 79 -10.78 13.75 -11.32
N LEU A 80 -10.26 13.52 -12.52
CA LEU A 80 -9.69 14.56 -13.39
C LEU A 80 -10.79 15.17 -14.25
N TYR A 81 -11.08 16.46 -14.08
CA TYR A 81 -12.06 17.18 -14.89
C TYR A 81 -11.58 17.35 -16.33
N LYS A 82 -12.40 16.90 -17.30
CA LYS A 82 -12.18 17.00 -18.75
C LYS A 82 -10.84 16.43 -19.24
N PHE A 83 -10.24 15.53 -18.47
CA PHE A 83 -9.11 14.76 -18.97
C PHE A 83 -9.55 13.90 -20.16
N SER A 84 -8.69 13.76 -21.15
CA SER A 84 -8.98 12.99 -22.36
C SER A 84 -7.74 12.31 -22.91
N TYR A 85 -7.86 11.01 -23.19
CA TYR A 85 -6.81 10.19 -23.78
C TYR A 85 -6.46 10.60 -25.23
N SER A 86 -7.32 11.35 -25.93
CA SER A 86 -6.99 11.84 -27.27
C SER A 86 -5.96 12.99 -27.25
N ASN A 87 -5.81 13.67 -26.11
CA ASN A 87 -5.01 14.88 -25.98
C ASN A 87 -3.60 14.65 -25.39
N LEU A 88 -3.17 13.40 -25.21
CA LEU A 88 -1.89 13.07 -24.54
C LEU A 88 -0.65 13.75 -25.16
N LYS A 89 -0.62 13.90 -26.49
CA LYS A 89 0.47 14.61 -27.19
C LYS A 89 0.52 16.10 -26.82
N GLU A 90 -0.65 16.72 -26.72
CA GLU A 90 -0.76 18.13 -26.33
C GLU A 90 -0.43 18.32 -24.85
N TYR A 91 -0.90 17.43 -23.98
CA TYR A 91 -0.52 17.42 -22.56
C TYR A 91 0.99 17.27 -22.37
N SER A 92 1.64 16.43 -23.19
CA SER A 92 3.11 16.30 -23.20
C SER A 92 3.79 17.64 -23.50
N ARG A 93 3.30 18.39 -24.50
CA ARG A 93 3.84 19.70 -24.89
C ARG A 93 3.62 20.74 -23.79
N LEU A 94 2.41 20.82 -23.25
CA LEU A 94 2.02 21.78 -22.22
C LEU A 94 2.77 21.54 -20.91
N LEU A 95 2.81 20.30 -20.43
CA LEU A 95 3.54 19.94 -19.21
C LEU A 95 5.05 20.16 -19.38
N ASN A 96 5.63 19.86 -20.55
CA ASN A 96 7.03 20.15 -20.83
C ASN A 96 7.33 21.66 -20.71
N ALA A 97 6.51 22.51 -21.33
CA ALA A 97 6.66 23.96 -21.23
C ALA A 97 6.47 24.47 -19.79
N PHE A 98 5.49 23.92 -19.07
CA PHE A 98 5.23 24.26 -17.67
C PHE A 98 6.43 23.93 -16.76
N ILE A 99 7.00 22.73 -16.88
CA ILE A 99 8.17 22.32 -16.08
C ILE A 99 9.36 23.23 -16.35
N VAL A 100 9.63 23.57 -17.62
CA VAL A 100 10.73 24.49 -17.99
C VAL A 100 10.50 25.86 -17.36
N ALA A 101 9.28 26.40 -17.43
CA ALA A 101 8.94 27.68 -16.83
C ALA A 101 9.07 27.67 -15.29
N GLU A 102 8.59 26.63 -14.61
CA GLU A 102 8.69 26.52 -13.15
C GLU A 102 10.14 26.40 -12.67
N LYS A 103 10.98 25.65 -13.39
CA LYS A 103 12.41 25.54 -13.06
C LYS A 103 13.17 26.84 -13.26
N GLN A 104 12.76 27.67 -14.22
CA GLN A 104 13.35 28.99 -14.47
C GLN A 104 12.97 30.02 -13.39
N LYS A 105 11.76 29.94 -12.82
CA LYS A 105 11.30 30.88 -11.76
C LYS A 105 12.10 30.81 -10.46
N GLY A 106 12.83 29.72 -10.22
CA GLY A 106 13.64 29.51 -9.01
C GLY A 106 15.13 29.85 -9.15
N LEU A 107 15.59 30.30 -10.32
CA LEU A 107 17.00 30.59 -10.59
C LEU A 107 17.23 32.11 -10.66
N ALA A 108 17.97 32.66 -9.69
CA ALA A 108 18.53 34.00 -9.78
C ALA A 108 19.77 33.95 -10.68
N VAL A 109 19.62 34.37 -11.94
CA VAL A 109 20.71 34.70 -12.88
C VAL A 109 21.92 33.75 -12.82
N GLU A 110 21.75 32.50 -13.24
CA GLU A 110 22.85 31.75 -13.86
C GLU A 110 22.42 31.34 -15.27
N VAL A 111 23.15 31.88 -16.23
CA VAL A 111 22.96 31.70 -17.67
C VAL A 111 23.28 30.25 -18.00
N GLY A 112 22.28 29.49 -18.48
CA GLY A 112 22.55 28.41 -19.43
C GLY A 112 22.38 26.95 -18.98
N GLU A 113 21.55 26.62 -17.99
CA GLU A 113 21.01 25.25 -17.95
C GLU A 113 19.84 25.14 -18.94
N ASP A 114 20.16 24.78 -20.18
CA ASP A 114 19.16 24.25 -21.10
C ASP A 114 18.55 23.00 -20.45
N PHE A 115 17.33 23.12 -19.90
CA PHE A 115 16.56 21.97 -19.46
C PHE A 115 16.14 21.16 -20.68
N ASN A 116 17.09 20.37 -21.19
CA ASN A 116 16.91 19.53 -22.35
C ASN A 116 16.11 18.30 -21.91
N ILE A 117 14.82 18.52 -21.64
CA ILE A 117 13.88 17.49 -21.21
C ILE A 117 12.86 17.23 -22.30
N LYS A 118 12.31 16.01 -22.27
CA LYS A 118 11.16 15.58 -23.06
C LYS A 118 10.15 14.95 -22.11
N VAL A 119 8.94 15.47 -22.10
CA VAL A 119 7.81 14.83 -21.42
C VAL A 119 7.08 13.92 -22.40
N ILE A 120 6.69 12.72 -21.95
CA ILE A 120 5.90 11.77 -22.73
C ILE A 120 4.73 11.31 -21.87
N PHE A 121 3.53 11.35 -22.46
CA PHE A 121 2.35 10.66 -21.95
C PHE A 121 2.12 9.40 -22.79
N SER A 122 1.93 8.25 -22.14
CA SER A 122 1.69 6.98 -22.83
C SER A 122 0.66 6.12 -22.11
N THR A 123 -0.33 5.63 -22.83
CA THR A 123 -1.33 4.69 -22.31
C THR A 123 -0.69 3.32 -22.00
N LEU A 124 -1.15 2.71 -20.91
CA LEU A 124 -0.82 1.36 -20.46
C LEU A 124 -2.05 0.47 -20.61
N LEU A 125 -2.05 -0.34 -21.66
CA LEU A 125 -3.12 -1.30 -21.94
C LEU A 125 -3.01 -2.53 -21.02
N GLY A 126 -4.17 -3.17 -20.78
CA GLY A 126 -4.29 -4.41 -20.02
C GLY A 126 -4.02 -4.27 -18.51
N MET A 127 -4.05 -3.03 -18.00
CA MET A 127 -3.88 -2.71 -16.58
C MET A 127 -5.21 -2.49 -15.85
N LYS A 128 -6.33 -2.82 -16.49
CA LYS A 128 -7.69 -2.69 -15.95
C LYS A 128 -8.07 -3.89 -15.10
N GLY A 129 -8.85 -3.66 -14.04
CA GLY A 129 -9.53 -4.71 -13.30
C GLY A 129 -10.84 -5.13 -13.97
N THR A 130 -11.61 -4.15 -14.46
CA THR A 130 -12.90 -4.36 -15.16
C THR A 130 -12.92 -3.63 -16.50
N GLN A 131 -13.89 -3.95 -17.36
CA GLN A 131 -14.08 -3.24 -18.64
C GLN A 131 -14.51 -1.77 -18.46
N ARG A 132 -15.02 -1.40 -17.27
CA ARG A 132 -15.43 -0.03 -16.94
C ARG A 132 -14.27 0.81 -16.46
N ASP A 133 -13.22 0.18 -15.91
CA ASP A 133 -12.04 0.90 -15.46
C ASP A 133 -11.46 1.71 -16.64
N PRO A 134 -11.02 2.96 -16.42
CA PRO A 134 -10.29 3.71 -17.42
C PRO A 134 -8.90 3.10 -17.67
N GLU A 135 -8.34 3.32 -18.86
CA GLU A 135 -6.98 2.87 -19.16
C GLU A 135 -5.96 3.56 -18.25
N ALA A 136 -5.01 2.81 -17.71
CA ALA A 136 -3.90 3.42 -17.00
C ALA A 136 -3.02 4.22 -17.98
N PHE A 137 -2.29 5.22 -17.48
CA PHE A 137 -1.29 5.92 -18.28
C PHE A 137 -0.06 6.30 -17.47
N LEU A 138 1.05 6.48 -18.19
CA LEU A 138 2.31 6.97 -17.66
C LEU A 138 2.58 8.38 -18.13
N VAL A 139 3.23 9.14 -17.25
CA VAL A 139 3.91 10.39 -17.57
C VAL A 139 5.38 10.20 -17.28
N GLN A 140 6.24 10.41 -18.27
CA GLN A 140 7.69 10.24 -18.13
C GLN A 140 8.40 11.53 -18.48
N ILE A 141 9.38 11.91 -17.65
CA ILE A 141 10.34 12.97 -17.96
C ILE A 141 11.64 12.28 -18.37
N LEU A 142 12.07 12.53 -19.60
CA LEU A 142 13.32 12.03 -20.15
C LEU A 142 14.33 13.16 -20.30
N SER A 143 15.60 12.86 -20.08
CA SER A 143 16.70 13.72 -20.51
C SER A 143 16.93 13.54 -22.01
N LYS A 144 16.96 14.64 -22.76
CA LYS A 144 17.38 14.66 -24.16
C LYS A 144 18.92 14.68 -24.18
N SER A 145 19.52 13.64 -24.77
CA SER A 145 20.96 13.61 -25.03
C SER A 145 21.34 14.72 -26.02
N GLN A 146 22.47 15.40 -25.78
CA GLN A 146 23.01 16.40 -26.71
C GLN A 146 23.80 15.77 -27.88
N LEU A 147 24.09 14.46 -27.85
CA LEU A 147 24.80 13.80 -28.95
C LEU A 147 23.84 13.24 -30.02
N PRO A 148 24.12 13.49 -31.32
CA PRO A 148 23.37 12.93 -32.44
C PRO A 148 23.82 11.48 -32.67
N SER A 149 23.38 10.56 -31.83
CA SER A 149 23.43 9.14 -32.15
C SER A 149 22.01 8.62 -32.24
N GLU A 150 21.61 8.20 -33.44
CA GLU A 150 20.38 7.44 -33.70
C GLU A 150 20.32 6.26 -32.69
N ASN A 151 19.21 6.11 -31.98
CA ASN A 151 18.90 4.99 -31.06
C ASN A 151 19.34 5.03 -29.58
N ARG A 152 19.40 6.19 -28.92
CA ARG A 152 19.24 6.19 -27.44
C ARG A 152 17.98 6.90 -26.99
N GLU A 153 17.02 6.13 -26.50
CA GLU A 153 15.95 6.63 -25.64
C GLU A 153 16.58 7.39 -24.46
N GLY A 154 16.08 8.61 -24.22
CA GLY A 154 16.60 9.47 -23.18
C GLY A 154 16.52 8.83 -21.79
N LYS A 155 17.48 9.14 -20.90
CA LYS A 155 17.45 8.64 -19.52
C LYS A 155 16.17 9.13 -18.83
N VAL A 156 15.39 8.20 -18.26
CA VAL A 156 14.21 8.52 -17.46
C VAL A 156 14.64 9.21 -16.17
N LEU A 157 14.19 10.44 -15.97
CA LEU A 157 14.46 11.26 -14.79
C LEU A 157 13.34 11.15 -13.75
N TRP A 158 12.11 10.94 -14.22
CA TRP A 158 10.93 10.82 -13.37
C TRP A 158 9.83 10.04 -14.12
N THR A 159 9.02 9.29 -13.38
CA THR A 159 7.86 8.57 -13.89
C THR A 159 6.69 8.72 -12.93
N GLY A 160 5.53 9.06 -13.47
CA GLY A 160 4.24 9.04 -12.79
C GLY A 160 3.33 8.02 -13.45
N TRP A 161 2.56 7.30 -12.65
CA TRP A 161 1.65 6.26 -13.11
C TRP A 161 0.28 6.48 -12.50
N PHE A 162 -0.69 6.72 -13.38
CA PHE A 162 -2.09 6.93 -13.05
C PHE A 162 -2.88 5.68 -13.39
N CYS A 163 -3.63 5.14 -12.44
CA CYS A 163 -4.42 3.94 -12.66
C CYS A 163 -5.67 3.86 -11.78
N CYS A 164 -6.58 3.00 -12.22
CA CYS A 164 -7.80 2.61 -11.53
C CYS A 164 -7.98 1.11 -11.79
N VAL A 165 -8.04 0.30 -10.72
CA VAL A 165 -8.21 -1.15 -10.83
C VAL A 165 -9.33 -1.57 -9.89
N PHE A 166 -10.43 -2.08 -10.44
CA PHE A 166 -11.68 -2.37 -9.72
C PHE A 166 -12.24 -1.14 -8.98
N GLY A 167 -12.24 0.03 -9.63
CA GLY A 167 -12.71 1.29 -9.03
C GLY A 167 -14.21 1.54 -9.15
N ASP A 168 -15.01 0.48 -9.30
CA ASP A 168 -16.44 0.57 -9.65
C ASP A 168 -17.23 1.47 -8.69
N SER A 169 -16.93 1.46 -7.38
CA SER A 169 -17.63 2.29 -6.38
C SER A 169 -17.53 3.79 -6.64
N LEU A 170 -16.34 4.26 -7.05
CA LEU A 170 -16.11 5.66 -7.38
C LEU A 170 -16.64 5.99 -8.78
N LEU A 171 -16.57 5.04 -9.72
CA LEU A 171 -17.08 5.24 -11.08
C LEU A 171 -18.60 5.45 -11.13
N GLU A 172 -19.35 4.82 -10.22
CA GLU A 172 -20.83 4.96 -10.18
C GLU A 172 -21.31 6.34 -9.72
N THR A 173 -20.47 7.11 -9.03
CA THR A 173 -20.84 8.41 -8.43
C THR A 173 -20.35 9.62 -9.24
N VAL A 174 -19.49 9.38 -10.23
CA VAL A 174 -18.75 10.44 -10.94
C VAL A 174 -19.44 10.77 -12.28
N SER A 175 -19.56 12.07 -12.57
CA SER A 175 -20.14 12.57 -13.83
C SER A 175 -19.25 12.25 -15.04
N GLU A 176 -19.85 12.13 -16.23
CA GLU A 176 -19.16 11.81 -17.50
C GLU A 176 -18.00 12.76 -17.86
N ASP A 177 -18.03 14.00 -17.35
CA ASP A 177 -16.96 14.99 -17.56
C ASP A 177 -15.67 14.65 -16.82
N PHE A 178 -15.67 13.67 -15.91
CA PHE A 178 -14.53 13.34 -15.06
C PHE A 178 -13.94 11.96 -15.38
N THR A 179 -12.62 11.89 -15.42
CA THR A 179 -11.89 10.61 -15.53
C THR A 179 -11.41 10.17 -14.15
N CYS A 180 -11.83 8.98 -13.71
CA CYS A 180 -11.52 8.45 -12.39
C CYS A 180 -10.23 7.61 -12.37
N LEU A 181 -9.13 8.17 -11.87
CA LEU A 181 -7.84 7.48 -11.72
C LEU A 181 -7.32 7.70 -10.30
N PRO A 182 -7.94 7.05 -9.29
CA PRO A 182 -7.75 7.41 -7.89
C PRO A 182 -6.36 7.09 -7.37
N LEU A 183 -5.62 6.18 -8.02
CA LEU A 183 -4.29 5.76 -7.58
C LEU A 183 -3.21 6.39 -8.47
N PHE A 184 -2.34 7.17 -7.84
CA PHE A 184 -1.15 7.73 -8.46
C PHE A 184 0.13 7.22 -7.80
N LEU A 185 1.08 6.72 -8.61
CA LEU A 185 2.38 6.24 -8.18
C LEU A 185 3.48 7.09 -8.82
N ALA A 186 4.38 7.65 -8.01
CA ALA A 186 5.51 8.46 -8.48
C ALA A 186 6.87 7.79 -8.20
N ASN A 187 7.76 7.82 -9.18
CA ASN A 187 9.16 7.39 -9.06
C ASN A 187 10.07 8.51 -9.60
N GLY A 188 10.89 9.09 -8.72
CA GLY A 188 11.81 10.18 -9.06
C GLY A 188 11.87 11.23 -7.95
N ALA A 189 12.50 12.37 -8.22
CA ALA A 189 12.64 13.46 -7.26
C ALA A 189 11.27 14.06 -6.87
N GLU A 190 11.06 14.28 -5.57
CA GLU A 190 9.82 14.85 -5.01
C GLU A 190 9.52 16.25 -5.58
N SER A 191 10.54 17.06 -5.84
CA SER A 191 10.39 18.36 -6.48
C SER A 191 9.75 18.28 -7.87
N ASN A 192 10.08 17.26 -8.68
CA ASN A 192 9.41 17.03 -9.96
C ASN A 192 7.96 16.58 -9.73
N THR A 193 7.72 15.69 -8.76
CA THR A 193 6.36 15.25 -8.40
C THR A 193 5.48 16.44 -8.01
N ALA A 194 5.99 17.38 -7.21
CA ALA A 194 5.26 18.58 -6.77
C ALA A 194 4.91 19.51 -7.94
N ILE A 195 5.85 19.75 -8.87
CA ILE A 195 5.60 20.55 -10.08
C ILE A 195 4.51 19.91 -10.95
N ILE A 196 4.60 18.59 -11.15
CA ILE A 196 3.66 17.85 -11.99
C ILE A 196 2.27 17.82 -11.34
N GLY A 197 2.21 17.54 -10.03
CA GLY A 197 0.96 17.63 -9.26
C GLY A 197 0.33 19.00 -9.42
N THR A 198 1.10 20.08 -9.23
CA THR A 198 0.62 21.46 -9.44
C THR A 198 0.04 21.69 -10.83
N TRP A 199 0.71 21.17 -11.88
CA TRP A 199 0.20 21.28 -13.24
C TRP A 199 -1.12 20.53 -13.44
N PHE A 200 -1.22 19.30 -12.96
CA PHE A 200 -2.45 18.51 -13.06
C PHE A 200 -3.60 19.18 -12.30
N GLN A 201 -3.36 19.65 -11.06
CA GLN A 201 -4.38 20.35 -10.27
C GLN A 201 -4.89 21.60 -10.99
N LYS A 202 -4.00 22.39 -11.61
CA LYS A 202 -4.39 23.59 -12.37
C LYS A 202 -5.09 23.28 -13.70
N THR A 203 -4.77 22.14 -14.32
CA THR A 203 -5.24 21.80 -15.68
C THR A 203 -6.55 21.03 -15.65
N PHE A 204 -6.75 20.17 -14.64
CA PHE A 204 -7.87 19.23 -14.56
C PHE A 204 -8.67 19.35 -13.26
N ASP A 205 -8.50 20.44 -12.51
CA ASP A 205 -9.24 20.70 -11.26
C ASP A 205 -9.30 19.49 -10.32
N CYS A 206 -8.15 18.84 -10.14
CA CYS A 206 -8.00 17.68 -9.28
C CYS A 206 -7.16 18.00 -8.04
N TYR A 207 -7.01 17.02 -7.15
CA TYR A 207 -6.19 17.13 -5.96
C TYR A 207 -5.41 15.84 -5.71
N PHE A 208 -4.13 15.99 -5.38
CA PHE A 208 -3.24 14.89 -5.00
C PHE A 208 -3.06 14.90 -3.49
N SER A 209 -3.26 13.76 -2.83
CA SER A 209 -3.02 13.59 -1.41
C SER A 209 -2.06 12.43 -1.17
N PRO A 210 -0.99 12.57 -0.38
CA PRO A 210 -0.12 11.42 -0.04
C PRO A 210 -0.95 10.26 0.52
N LEU A 211 -0.73 9.05 0.01
CA LEU A 211 -1.44 7.85 0.43
C LEU A 211 -0.59 7.09 1.44
N THR A 212 -0.82 7.34 2.73
CA THR A 212 -0.16 6.62 3.81
C THR A 212 -0.83 5.27 4.05
N ILE A 213 -0.05 4.23 4.32
CA ILE A 213 -0.56 2.89 4.61
C ILE A 213 -0.48 2.67 6.12
N ASN A 214 -1.60 2.46 6.81
CA ASN A 214 -1.54 2.20 8.26
C ASN A 214 -1.11 0.74 8.56
N ALA A 215 -0.76 0.47 9.82
CA ALA A 215 -0.33 -0.87 10.27
C ALA A 215 -1.41 -1.96 10.05
N PHE A 216 -2.68 -1.57 10.09
CA PHE A 216 -3.80 -2.46 9.83
C PHE A 216 -3.80 -2.91 8.36
N ASN A 217 -3.71 -1.98 7.42
CA ASN A 217 -3.62 -2.28 5.99
C ASN A 217 -2.33 -3.04 5.63
N LEU A 218 -1.22 -2.76 6.32
CA LEU A 218 0.00 -3.58 6.18
C LEU A 218 -0.22 -5.03 6.61
N SER A 219 -1.00 -5.27 7.66
CA SER A 219 -1.32 -6.63 8.12
C SER A 219 -2.14 -7.39 7.06
N TRP A 220 -3.10 -6.71 6.44
CA TRP A 220 -3.82 -7.23 5.28
C TRP A 220 -2.90 -7.52 4.09
N MET A 221 -2.00 -6.60 3.73
CA MET A 221 -1.00 -6.82 2.68
C MET A 221 -0.15 -8.04 2.98
N ALA A 222 0.30 -8.22 4.23
CA ALA A 222 1.10 -9.37 4.63
C ALA A 222 0.36 -10.69 4.41
N ALA A 223 -0.88 -10.80 4.89
CA ALA A 223 -1.70 -11.99 4.73
C ALA A 223 -1.96 -12.30 3.24
N MET A 224 -2.46 -11.31 2.49
CA MET A 224 -2.81 -11.49 1.08
C MET A 224 -1.59 -11.83 0.21
N TRP A 225 -0.44 -11.20 0.44
CA TRP A 225 0.77 -11.45 -0.33
C TRP A 225 1.47 -12.75 0.07
N THR A 226 1.35 -13.16 1.34
CA THR A 226 1.82 -14.48 1.78
C THR A 226 0.99 -15.60 1.16
N ALA A 227 -0.31 -15.38 0.90
CA ALA A 227 -1.16 -16.36 0.22
C ALA A 227 -0.73 -16.67 -1.23
N CYS A 228 0.06 -15.80 -1.85
CA CYS A 228 0.49 -15.93 -3.24
C CYS A 228 1.51 -17.07 -3.46
N LYS A 229 1.36 -17.79 -4.58
CA LYS A 229 2.28 -18.86 -5.01
C LYS A 229 3.31 -18.29 -6.00
N VAL A 230 4.55 -18.14 -5.55
CA VAL A 230 5.66 -17.64 -6.37
C VAL A 230 6.55 -18.82 -6.78
N ASP A 231 6.71 -19.02 -8.09
CA ASP A 231 7.28 -20.25 -8.65
C ASP A 231 8.83 -20.27 -8.63
N HIS A 232 9.50 -19.10 -8.54
CA HIS A 232 10.97 -18.99 -8.53
C HIS A 232 11.48 -17.81 -7.68
N TYR A 233 12.65 -17.99 -7.03
CA TYR A 233 13.36 -17.05 -6.15
C TYR A 233 12.48 -16.37 -5.08
N VAL A 234 12.45 -16.97 -3.89
CA VAL A 234 11.61 -16.47 -2.80
C VAL A 234 12.44 -15.55 -1.91
N ALA A 235 12.33 -14.24 -2.13
CA ALA A 235 12.84 -13.25 -1.20
C ALA A 235 12.19 -13.47 0.18
N THR A 236 13.01 -13.42 1.23
CA THR A 236 12.58 -13.61 2.62
C THR A 236 11.39 -12.71 2.95
N THR A 237 10.39 -13.27 3.60
CA THR A 237 9.26 -12.50 4.12
C THR A 237 9.76 -11.72 5.33
N GLU A 238 9.82 -10.40 5.23
CA GLU A 238 10.35 -9.53 6.26
C GLU A 238 9.29 -8.54 6.72
N PHE A 239 9.16 -8.41 8.03
CA PHE A 239 8.31 -7.45 8.69
C PHE A 239 9.19 -6.52 9.53
N LEU A 240 8.92 -5.21 9.45
CA LEU A 240 9.63 -4.22 10.24
C LEU A 240 8.66 -3.57 11.22
N TRP A 241 8.99 -3.60 12.50
CA TRP A 241 8.28 -2.86 13.54
C TRP A 241 9.14 -1.73 14.06
N SER A 242 8.49 -0.62 14.39
CA SER A 242 9.13 0.52 15.05
C SER A 242 8.64 0.63 16.48
N VAL A 243 9.56 0.84 17.42
CA VAL A 243 9.26 0.99 18.85
C VAL A 243 8.78 2.42 19.13
N PRO A 244 7.54 2.61 19.61
CA PRO A 244 7.01 3.94 19.89
C PRO A 244 7.82 4.66 20.98
N CYS A 245 7.89 6.00 20.89
CA CYS A 245 8.43 6.88 21.93
C CYS A 245 9.90 6.64 22.30
N SER A 246 10.67 5.94 21.47
CA SER A 246 12.11 5.77 21.67
C SER A 246 12.86 7.04 21.24
N PRO A 247 13.80 7.58 22.05
CA PRO A 247 14.58 8.77 21.71
C PRO A 247 15.54 8.54 20.53
N GLN A 248 15.86 7.28 20.25
CA GLN A 248 16.55 6.83 19.03
C GLN A 248 15.58 5.93 18.27
N SER A 249 15.43 6.11 16.96
CA SER A 249 14.55 5.25 16.15
C SER A 249 15.03 3.80 16.27
N LEU A 250 14.31 3.01 17.07
CA LEU A 250 14.61 1.61 17.30
C LEU A 250 13.61 0.79 16.49
N ASP A 251 14.12 0.10 15.48
CA ASP A 251 13.33 -0.77 14.63
C ASP A 251 13.75 -2.24 14.84
N ILE A 252 12.75 -3.12 14.79
CA ILE A 252 12.89 -4.56 14.92
C ILE A 252 12.52 -5.17 13.58
N SER A 253 13.48 -5.85 12.93
CA SER A 253 13.21 -6.65 11.74
C SER A 253 12.98 -8.11 12.13
N TYR A 254 11.89 -8.70 11.63
CA TYR A 254 11.59 -10.11 11.73
C TYR A 254 11.52 -10.70 10.33
N ALA A 255 12.55 -11.46 9.96
CA ALA A 255 12.62 -12.17 8.69
C ALA A 255 12.23 -13.64 8.89
N ILE A 256 11.39 -14.16 7.99
CA ILE A 256 10.85 -15.51 8.00
C ILE A 256 11.08 -16.12 6.62
N HIS A 257 11.41 -17.42 6.57
CA HIS A 257 11.47 -18.11 5.30
C HIS A 257 10.08 -18.09 4.65
N PRO A 258 9.95 -17.75 3.36
CA PRO A 258 8.63 -17.58 2.74
C PRO A 258 7.77 -18.84 2.77
N GLU A 259 8.37 -20.02 2.69
CA GLU A 259 7.66 -21.30 2.80
C GLU A 259 7.05 -21.50 4.20
N ASP A 260 7.74 -21.08 5.26
CA ASP A 260 7.22 -21.16 6.63
C ASP A 260 6.08 -20.18 6.83
N ALA A 261 6.22 -18.95 6.31
CA ALA A 261 5.14 -17.96 6.32
C ALA A 261 3.91 -18.47 5.55
N LYS A 262 4.14 -19.12 4.40
CA LYS A 262 3.09 -19.74 3.58
C LYS A 262 2.42 -20.91 4.29
N ALA A 263 3.20 -21.80 4.92
CA ALA A 263 2.67 -22.93 5.67
C ALA A 263 1.83 -22.47 6.87
N LEU A 264 2.28 -21.43 7.57
CA LEU A 264 1.49 -20.79 8.63
C LEU A 264 0.18 -20.24 8.07
N TRP A 265 0.23 -19.48 6.97
CA TRP A 265 -0.97 -18.95 6.32
C TRP A 265 -1.94 -20.06 5.90
N ASP A 266 -1.44 -21.13 5.28
CA ASP A 266 -2.26 -22.25 4.80
C ASP A 266 -2.91 -23.05 5.94
N SER A 267 -2.32 -23.02 7.14
CA SER A 267 -2.95 -23.63 8.33
C SER A 267 -4.12 -22.83 8.88
N ILE A 268 -4.19 -21.53 8.55
CA ILE A 268 -5.19 -20.58 9.04
C ILE A 268 -6.31 -20.40 8.02
N HIS A 269 -5.94 -20.25 6.75
CA HIS A 269 -6.83 -19.90 5.66
C HIS A 269 -7.79 -21.05 5.31
N LYS A 270 -9.10 -20.77 5.30
CA LYS A 270 -10.13 -21.79 5.14
C LYS A 270 -10.80 -21.76 3.76
N THR A 271 -11.02 -20.56 3.22
CA THR A 271 -11.88 -20.38 2.04
C THR A 271 -11.07 -19.86 0.86
N PRO A 272 -10.85 -20.68 -0.19
CA PRO A 272 -10.10 -20.24 -1.36
C PRO A 272 -10.69 -18.97 -1.98
N GLY A 273 -9.84 -17.96 -2.19
CA GLY A 273 -10.21 -16.72 -2.90
C GLY A 273 -10.83 -15.63 -2.02
N GLU A 274 -11.04 -15.87 -0.72
CA GLU A 274 -11.54 -14.87 0.21
C GLU A 274 -10.69 -14.81 1.47
N VAL A 275 -10.25 -13.62 1.86
CA VAL A 275 -9.50 -13.40 3.11
C VAL A 275 -10.38 -12.65 4.09
N THR A 276 -10.52 -13.15 5.32
CA THR A 276 -11.30 -12.49 6.37
C THR A 276 -10.41 -11.78 7.39
N GLN A 277 -10.97 -10.77 8.07
CA GLN A 277 -10.26 -10.06 9.14
C GLN A 277 -9.76 -11.01 10.24
N GLU A 278 -10.56 -12.01 10.61
CA GLU A 278 -10.21 -12.98 11.64
C GLU A 278 -9.01 -13.84 11.23
N GLU A 279 -8.90 -14.20 9.94
CA GLU A 279 -7.74 -14.91 9.41
C GLU A 279 -6.48 -14.04 9.45
N VAL A 280 -6.60 -12.76 9.10
CA VAL A 280 -5.49 -11.79 9.15
C VAL A 280 -5.00 -11.59 10.58
N ASP A 281 -5.92 -11.38 11.53
CA ASP A 281 -5.60 -11.19 12.94
C ASP A 281 -4.94 -12.43 13.53
N LEU A 282 -5.48 -13.62 13.24
CA LEU A 282 -4.89 -14.89 13.70
C LEU A 282 -3.48 -15.10 13.12
N PHE A 283 -3.27 -14.76 11.84
CA PHE A 283 -1.94 -14.83 11.23
C PHE A 283 -0.93 -13.93 11.94
N MET A 284 -1.30 -12.67 12.19
CA MET A 284 -0.43 -11.73 12.89
C MET A 284 -0.19 -12.16 14.36
N ASP A 285 -1.22 -12.66 15.04
CA ASP A 285 -1.11 -13.15 16.42
C ASP A 285 -0.20 -14.38 16.54
N CYS A 286 -0.21 -15.27 15.56
CA CYS A 286 0.75 -16.38 15.47
C CYS A 286 2.18 -15.86 15.35
N LEU A 287 2.41 -14.84 14.50
CA LEU A 287 3.73 -14.21 14.36
C LEU A 287 4.19 -13.55 15.66
N TYR A 288 3.31 -12.80 16.32
CA TYR A 288 3.61 -12.16 17.60
C TYR A 288 3.92 -13.18 18.70
N SER A 289 3.14 -14.25 18.77
CA SER A 289 3.32 -15.33 19.75
C SER A 289 4.63 -16.07 19.54
N HIS A 290 4.98 -16.38 18.28
CA HIS A 290 6.27 -16.99 17.94
C HIS A 290 7.43 -16.08 18.35
N PHE A 291 7.40 -14.81 17.95
CA PHE A 291 8.48 -13.88 18.27
C PHE A 291 8.66 -13.70 19.78
N HIS A 292 7.56 -13.54 20.52
CA HIS A 292 7.61 -13.44 21.99
C HIS A 292 8.14 -14.72 22.63
N ARG A 293 7.75 -15.91 22.13
CA ARG A 293 8.24 -17.19 22.66
C ARG A 293 9.77 -17.27 22.65
N HIS A 294 10.40 -16.82 21.57
CA HIS A 294 11.84 -16.89 21.35
C HIS A 294 12.63 -15.71 21.94
N PHE A 295 12.13 -14.48 21.77
CA PHE A 295 12.88 -13.27 22.11
C PHE A 295 12.39 -12.55 23.37
N LYS A 296 11.24 -12.96 23.93
CA LYS A 296 10.58 -12.31 25.08
C LYS A 296 10.26 -10.83 24.84
N ILE A 297 10.04 -10.46 23.57
CA ILE A 297 9.64 -9.12 23.14
C ILE A 297 8.19 -9.18 22.64
N HIS A 298 7.36 -8.28 23.15
CA HIS A 298 5.98 -8.14 22.68
C HIS A 298 5.91 -7.21 21.47
N LEU A 299 5.97 -7.78 20.25
CA LEU A 299 5.78 -7.01 19.01
C LEU A 299 4.42 -6.29 18.96
N SER A 300 3.40 -6.82 19.63
CA SER A 300 2.08 -6.18 19.76
C SER A 300 2.13 -4.82 20.49
N ALA A 301 3.19 -4.54 21.26
CA ALA A 301 3.44 -3.23 21.88
C ALA A 301 4.20 -2.26 20.96
N THR A 302 4.59 -2.71 19.77
CA THR A 302 5.28 -1.93 18.75
C THR A 302 4.35 -1.64 17.56
N ARG A 303 4.81 -0.86 16.58
CA ARG A 303 4.01 -0.54 15.38
C ARG A 303 4.61 -1.18 14.15
N LEU A 304 3.84 -2.01 13.43
CA LEU A 304 4.24 -2.50 12.11
C LEU A 304 4.37 -1.31 11.15
N VAL A 305 5.56 -1.15 10.56
CA VAL A 305 5.89 -0.03 9.65
C VAL A 305 6.23 -0.49 8.23
N ARG A 306 6.66 -1.74 8.05
CA ARG A 306 6.96 -2.31 6.72
C ARG A 306 6.57 -3.77 6.64
N VAL A 307 6.10 -4.17 5.47
CA VAL A 307 5.95 -5.56 5.05
C VAL A 307 6.69 -5.74 3.73
N SER A 308 7.48 -6.79 3.61
CA SER A 308 8.18 -7.15 2.38
C SER A 308 8.02 -8.65 2.15
N THR A 309 7.51 -9.02 0.98
CA THR A 309 7.37 -10.40 0.52
C THR A 309 7.99 -10.54 -0.87
N SER A 310 7.88 -11.72 -1.48
CA SER A 310 8.26 -11.91 -2.89
C SER A 310 7.29 -11.26 -3.88
N VAL A 311 6.11 -10.82 -3.43
CA VAL A 311 5.10 -10.17 -4.27
C VAL A 311 5.35 -8.67 -4.35
N ALA A 312 5.51 -8.03 -3.19
CA ALA A 312 5.67 -6.60 -3.06
C ALA A 312 6.28 -6.24 -1.68
N SER A 313 6.72 -4.99 -1.55
CA SER A 313 7.10 -4.38 -0.28
C SER A 313 6.37 -3.06 -0.11
N ALA A 314 5.73 -2.84 1.04
CA ALA A 314 5.05 -1.60 1.39
C ALA A 314 5.50 -1.09 2.75
N HIS A 315 5.53 0.24 2.88
CA HIS A 315 5.89 0.95 4.09
C HIS A 315 4.80 1.96 4.47
N THR A 316 4.70 2.31 5.76
CA THR A 316 3.63 3.20 6.26
C THR A 316 3.68 4.61 5.68
N ASP A 317 4.83 5.05 5.19
CA ASP A 317 5.03 6.36 4.55
C ASP A 317 4.53 6.40 3.08
N GLY A 318 3.84 5.36 2.61
CA GLY A 318 3.32 5.30 1.26
C GLY A 318 4.36 4.88 0.22
N LYS A 319 5.53 4.37 0.62
CA LYS A 319 6.47 3.75 -0.31
C LYS A 319 6.08 2.31 -0.62
N ILE A 320 6.07 1.95 -1.90
CA ILE A 320 5.83 0.58 -2.35
C ILE A 320 6.82 0.13 -3.43
N LYS A 321 7.18 -1.15 -3.45
CA LYS A 321 7.87 -1.83 -4.54
C LYS A 321 7.04 -3.03 -4.97
N ILE A 322 6.79 -3.18 -6.26
CA ILE A 322 6.10 -4.36 -6.79
C ILE A 322 7.14 -5.27 -7.42
N LEU A 323 7.17 -6.54 -7.02
CA LEU A 323 8.26 -7.47 -7.34
C LEU A 323 7.82 -8.61 -8.24
N CYS A 324 6.52 -8.93 -8.27
CA CYS A 324 5.99 -10.04 -9.06
C CYS A 324 4.90 -9.57 -10.04
N HIS A 325 5.13 -9.74 -11.33
CA HIS A 325 4.18 -9.36 -12.39
C HIS A 325 2.84 -10.12 -12.27
N LYS A 326 2.89 -11.40 -11.89
CA LYS A 326 1.72 -12.30 -11.76
C LYS A 326 0.67 -11.77 -10.79
N TYR A 327 1.08 -10.95 -9.83
CA TYR A 327 0.22 -10.40 -8.78
C TYR A 327 0.02 -8.89 -8.90
N LEU A 328 0.49 -8.27 -9.98
CA LEU A 328 0.49 -6.83 -10.15
C LEU A 328 -0.92 -6.22 -10.05
N ILE A 329 -1.89 -6.78 -10.77
CA ILE A 329 -3.29 -6.31 -10.73
C ILE A 329 -3.88 -6.45 -9.33
N GLY A 330 -3.62 -7.56 -8.63
CA GLY A 330 -4.09 -7.76 -7.26
C GLY A 330 -3.51 -6.75 -6.27
N VAL A 331 -2.22 -6.39 -6.42
CA VAL A 331 -1.58 -5.33 -5.62
C VAL A 331 -2.23 -3.99 -5.93
N LEU A 332 -2.38 -3.63 -7.22
CA LEU A 332 -2.99 -2.36 -7.62
C LEU A 332 -4.46 -2.24 -7.21
N ALA A 333 -5.22 -3.34 -7.24
CA ALA A 333 -6.61 -3.38 -6.79
C ALA A 333 -6.72 -2.95 -5.32
N TYR A 334 -5.90 -3.53 -4.44
CA TYR A 334 -5.93 -3.17 -3.03
C TYR A 334 -5.46 -1.73 -2.78
N LEU A 335 -4.45 -1.25 -3.51
CA LEU A 335 -4.04 0.15 -3.41
C LEU A 335 -5.09 1.13 -3.94
N THR A 336 -5.83 0.73 -4.98
CA THR A 336 -6.96 1.51 -5.53
C THR A 336 -8.07 1.60 -4.49
N GLU A 337 -8.43 0.49 -3.83
CA GLU A 337 -9.38 0.47 -2.71
C GLU A 337 -8.95 1.49 -1.62
N LEU A 338 -7.68 1.45 -1.19
CA LEU A 338 -7.16 2.40 -0.19
C LEU A 338 -7.21 3.86 -0.66
N ALA A 339 -6.91 4.11 -1.94
CA ALA A 339 -6.95 5.45 -2.49
C ALA A 339 -8.37 6.00 -2.58
N VAL A 340 -9.34 5.18 -2.99
CA VAL A 340 -10.77 5.53 -3.03
C VAL A 340 -11.30 5.84 -1.64
N PHE A 341 -10.99 5.01 -0.63
CA PHE A 341 -11.38 5.26 0.76
C PHE A 341 -10.82 6.55 1.36
N GLN A 342 -9.74 7.12 0.80
CA GLN A 342 -9.19 8.40 1.24
C GLN A 342 -9.84 9.59 0.52
N ILE A 343 -10.49 9.36 -0.63
CA ILE A 343 -11.18 10.38 -1.42
C ILE A 343 -12.63 10.54 -0.94
N GLU A 344 -13.29 9.43 -0.60
CA GLU A 344 -14.59 9.39 0.08
C GLU A 344 -14.50 9.90 1.53
#